data_AF-A0A2D7WPC2-F1
#
_entry.id   AF-A0A2D7WPC2-F1
#
_cell.length_a   1.000
_cell.length_b   1.000
_cell.length_c   1.000
_cell.angle_alpha   90.00
_cell.angle_beta   90.00
_cell.angle_gamma   90.00
#
_symmetry.space_group_name_H-M   'P 1'
#
loop_
_entity.id
_entity.type
_entity.pdbx_description
1 polymer ?
#
loop_
_entity_poly.entity_id
_entity_poly.type
_entity_poly.pdbx_seq_one_letter_code
_entity_poly.pdbx_strand_id
1 'polypeptide(L)'
;MNKDVQKKKQFYPISGRLRNYLSQYKREISLAVQYENLLQSVDAYPLMNEKNEDTLWQSMVYDQHYGKEIFEGLKKIYVLLRGGGDQKILDNLYVDRVDYCTFGNTKPFRIRIVNHYNDNHDYFYVKKADASRIYGLELEQLLSPNEINFHVDQDTLVEEHIIGVPGDDFIENFLEREDLNEVRLAKEFIKFNERCFVRLLGDMRAYNYVVEMTPDFEQNQYRVRAIDFDQQSYEGRKSFYLPQFFKNNLPVVNLCSRLINVETSHQYQREERTLIKRRFNVAPTRIARLRESMCEDTISSDQQLNTLKVDLERFHQDSRFSQCRTMGEITFLNIAILLDLKNEAPVRLLG
;
A
#
# COMPACT_ATOMS: atom_id res chain seq x y z
N MET A 1 18.04 16.53 19.88
CA MET A 1 16.99 16.68 18.85
C MET A 1 16.28 15.35 18.77
N ASN A 2 15.10 15.22 19.39
CA ASN A 2 14.40 13.94 19.48
C ASN A 2 14.00 13.49 18.08
N LYS A 3 14.64 12.41 17.58
CA LYS A 3 14.09 11.63 16.48
C LYS A 3 12.68 11.23 16.92
N ASP A 4 11.67 11.61 16.15
CA ASP A 4 10.32 11.05 16.29
C ASP A 4 10.45 9.54 16.05
N VAL A 5 10.71 8.78 17.12
CA VAL A 5 10.66 7.32 17.10
C VAL A 5 9.19 7.00 16.96
N GLN A 6 8.75 6.82 15.73
CA GLN A 6 7.46 6.24 15.43
C GLN A 6 7.42 4.91 16.19
N LYS A 7 6.53 4.81 17.19
CA LYS A 7 6.36 3.57 17.95
C LYS A 7 6.04 2.47 16.95
N LYS A 8 6.77 1.34 17.03
CA LYS A 8 6.49 0.18 16.18
C LYS A 8 5.01 -0.14 16.25
N LYS A 9 4.39 -0.24 15.08
CA LYS A 9 2.97 -0.53 14.93
C LYS A 9 2.66 -1.90 15.55
N GLN A 10 1.56 -1.99 16.28
CA GLN A 10 1.04 -3.29 16.73
C GLN A 10 0.54 -4.10 15.53
N PHE A 11 0.82 -5.39 15.53
CA PHE A 11 0.31 -6.32 14.53
C PHE A 11 -1.13 -6.72 14.87
N TYR A 12 -2.01 -6.68 13.87
CA TYR A 12 -3.41 -7.08 14.02
C TYR A 12 -3.68 -8.35 13.21
N PRO A 13 -4.20 -9.42 13.85
CA PRO A 13 -4.48 -10.67 13.17
C PRO A 13 -5.67 -10.53 12.24
N ILE A 14 -5.76 -11.40 11.24
CA ILE A 14 -6.90 -11.46 10.32
C ILE A 14 -8.12 -12.00 11.08
N SER A 15 -9.15 -11.17 11.24
CA SER A 15 -10.42 -11.58 11.85
C SER A 15 -11.16 -12.61 10.99
N GLY A 16 -12.05 -13.40 11.59
CA GLY A 16 -12.86 -14.38 10.86
C GLY A 16 -13.75 -13.75 9.78
N ARG A 17 -14.23 -12.52 10.00
CA ARG A 17 -15.00 -11.74 9.02
C ARG A 17 -14.13 -11.31 7.84
N LEU A 18 -12.92 -10.81 8.11
CA LEU A 18 -11.96 -10.50 7.05
C LEU A 18 -11.56 -11.74 6.26
N ARG A 19 -11.32 -12.87 6.94
CA ARG A 19 -11.01 -14.14 6.27
C ARG A 19 -12.13 -14.60 5.34
N ASN A 20 -13.38 -14.57 5.80
CA ASN A 20 -14.54 -14.85 4.95
C ASN A 20 -14.62 -13.94 3.72
N TYR A 21 -14.35 -12.64 3.90
CA TYR A 21 -14.27 -11.69 2.79
C TYR A 21 -13.16 -12.08 1.79
N LEU A 22 -11.95 -12.39 2.29
CA LEU A 22 -10.81 -12.75 1.45
C LEU A 22 -11.08 -14.03 0.64
N SER A 23 -11.63 -15.07 1.27
CA SER A 23 -12.03 -16.31 0.60
C SER A 23 -13.05 -16.05 -0.51
N GLN A 24 -14.09 -15.27 -0.22
CA GLN A 24 -15.14 -14.95 -1.19
C GLN A 24 -14.62 -14.21 -2.43
N TYR A 25 -13.66 -13.29 -2.24
CA TYR A 25 -13.06 -12.52 -3.33
C TYR A 25 -11.77 -13.13 -3.87
N LYS A 26 -11.54 -14.43 -3.61
CA LYS A 26 -10.40 -15.21 -4.12
C LYS A 26 -9.02 -14.61 -3.76
N ARG A 27 -8.95 -13.92 -2.63
CA ARG A 27 -7.70 -13.43 -2.02
C ARG A 27 -7.06 -14.48 -1.11
N GLU A 28 -7.87 -15.29 -0.44
CA GLU A 28 -7.37 -16.41 0.37
C GLU A 28 -7.19 -17.66 -0.49
N ILE A 29 -5.99 -18.24 -0.45
CA ILE A 29 -5.57 -19.41 -1.23
C ILE A 29 -4.58 -20.23 -0.41
N SER A 30 -4.29 -21.47 -0.83
CA SER A 30 -3.16 -22.22 -0.28
C SER A 30 -1.85 -21.83 -0.97
N LEU A 31 -0.86 -21.44 -0.19
CA LEU A 31 0.50 -21.12 -0.66
C LEU A 31 1.43 -22.31 -0.46
N ALA A 32 2.35 -22.51 -1.41
CA ALA A 32 3.36 -23.56 -1.34
C ALA A 32 4.48 -23.27 -0.31
N VAL A 33 4.62 -22.01 0.09
CA VAL A 33 5.64 -21.54 1.05
C VAL A 33 4.99 -20.51 1.96
N GLN A 34 5.13 -20.70 3.28
CA GLN A 34 4.72 -19.75 4.30
C GLN A 34 5.88 -18.84 4.71
N TYR A 35 5.58 -17.71 5.35
CA TYR A 35 6.59 -16.81 5.89
C TYR A 35 7.58 -17.52 6.82
N GLU A 36 7.08 -18.42 7.67
CA GLU A 36 7.88 -19.19 8.64
C GLU A 36 8.86 -20.14 7.95
N ASN A 37 8.55 -20.61 6.75
CA ASN A 37 9.46 -21.46 5.99
C ASN A 37 10.71 -20.69 5.55
N LEU A 38 10.55 -19.41 5.17
CA LEU A 38 11.65 -18.55 4.74
C LEU A 38 12.58 -18.12 5.89
N LEU A 39 12.13 -18.23 7.14
CA LEU A 39 12.99 -17.98 8.30
C LEU A 39 13.99 -19.11 8.58
N GLN A 40 13.83 -20.28 7.97
CA GLN A 40 14.69 -21.45 8.20
C GLN A 40 15.98 -21.43 7.36
N SER A 41 16.58 -20.25 7.20
CA SER A 41 17.89 -20.11 6.55
C SER A 41 19.00 -20.64 7.45
N VAL A 42 20.05 -21.19 6.84
CA VAL A 42 21.25 -21.66 7.55
C VAL A 42 22.30 -20.56 7.73
N ASP A 43 22.27 -19.53 6.87
CA ASP A 43 23.15 -18.36 6.93
C ASP A 43 22.48 -17.16 6.24
N ALA A 44 23.04 -15.96 6.40
CA ALA A 44 22.64 -14.77 5.66
C ALA A 44 23.80 -13.76 5.57
N TYR A 45 23.87 -13.03 4.46
CA TYR A 45 24.89 -11.99 4.26
C TYR A 45 24.27 -10.66 3.87
N PRO A 46 24.85 -9.51 4.26
CA PRO A 46 24.36 -8.19 3.88
C PRO A 46 24.29 -8.02 2.36
N LEU A 47 23.19 -7.45 1.87
CA LEU A 47 23.05 -7.03 0.49
C LEU A 47 23.59 -5.60 0.35
N MET A 48 24.66 -5.45 -0.42
CA MET A 48 25.28 -4.15 -0.70
C MET A 48 24.70 -3.54 -1.98
N ASN A 49 24.55 -2.21 -2.02
CA ASN A 49 24.19 -1.49 -3.25
C ASN A 49 25.41 -1.32 -4.18
N GLU A 50 25.22 -0.71 -5.35
CA GLU A 50 26.29 -0.45 -6.33
C GLU A 50 27.43 0.44 -5.78
N LYS A 51 27.15 1.23 -4.74
CA LYS A 51 28.12 2.08 -4.05
C LYS A 51 28.81 1.37 -2.87
N ASN A 52 28.58 0.05 -2.72
CA ASN A 52 29.06 -0.76 -1.61
C ASN A 52 28.58 -0.27 -0.24
N GLU A 53 27.35 0.23 -0.16
CA GLU A 53 26.67 0.63 1.07
C GLU A 53 25.64 -0.43 1.46
N ASP A 54 25.46 -0.65 2.77
CA ASP A 54 24.51 -1.62 3.32
C ASP A 54 23.07 -1.18 3.02
N THR A 55 22.31 -2.04 2.33
CA THR A 55 20.90 -1.77 2.00
C THR A 55 19.93 -2.08 3.15
N LEU A 56 20.42 -2.62 4.27
CA LEU A 56 19.67 -3.16 5.40
C LEU A 56 18.83 -4.41 5.07
N TRP A 57 19.04 -4.98 3.88
CA TRP A 57 18.55 -6.30 3.49
C TRP A 57 19.65 -7.33 3.65
N GLN A 58 19.27 -8.55 4.02
CA GLN A 58 20.17 -9.69 4.09
C GLN A 58 19.75 -10.75 3.08
N SER A 59 20.67 -11.22 2.25
CA SER A 59 20.43 -12.33 1.34
C SER A 59 20.48 -13.63 2.15
N MET A 60 19.39 -14.38 2.11
CA MET A 60 19.20 -15.59 2.90
C MET A 60 19.79 -16.81 2.18
N VAL A 61 20.52 -17.64 2.92
CA VAL A 61 21.12 -18.88 2.44
C VAL A 61 20.36 -20.06 3.04
N TYR A 62 19.89 -20.97 2.20
CA TYR A 62 19.20 -22.18 2.62
C TYR A 62 20.09 -23.41 2.39
N ASP A 63 19.89 -24.45 3.19
CA ASP A 63 20.45 -25.77 2.92
C ASP A 63 20.03 -26.26 1.52
N GLN A 64 20.85 -27.08 0.85
CA GLN A 64 20.57 -27.49 -0.54
C GLN A 64 19.26 -28.27 -0.70
N HIS A 65 18.93 -29.15 0.25
CA HIS A 65 17.73 -29.97 0.16
C HIS A 65 16.49 -29.11 0.40
N TYR A 66 16.49 -28.36 1.50
CA TYR A 66 15.38 -27.48 1.86
C TYR A 66 15.20 -26.32 0.86
N GLY A 67 16.30 -25.72 0.43
CA GLY A 67 16.32 -24.62 -0.54
C GLY A 67 15.70 -25.00 -1.88
N LYS A 68 15.86 -26.25 -2.33
CA LYS A 68 15.17 -26.74 -3.54
C LYS A 68 13.66 -26.71 -3.38
N GLU A 69 13.12 -27.18 -2.25
CA GLU A 69 11.68 -27.17 -1.98
C GLU A 69 11.14 -25.74 -1.87
N ILE A 70 11.86 -24.87 -1.16
CA ILE A 70 11.51 -23.47 -1.00
C ILE A 70 11.48 -22.75 -2.34
N PHE A 71 12.52 -22.91 -3.17
CA PHE A 71 12.61 -22.20 -4.44
C PHE A 71 11.55 -22.68 -5.44
N GLU A 72 11.26 -23.97 -5.48
CA GLU A 72 10.13 -24.49 -6.27
C GLU A 72 8.79 -23.92 -5.81
N GLY A 73 8.58 -23.83 -4.49
CA GLY A 73 7.38 -23.22 -3.93
C GLY A 73 7.27 -21.71 -4.24
N LEU A 74 8.37 -20.96 -4.18
CA LEU A 74 8.41 -19.54 -4.54
C LEU A 74 8.10 -19.29 -6.03
N LYS A 75 8.58 -20.16 -6.93
CA LYS A 75 8.20 -20.10 -8.36
C LYS A 75 6.70 -20.30 -8.56
N LYS A 76 6.08 -21.24 -7.84
CA LYS A 76 4.62 -21.46 -7.86
C LYS A 76 3.85 -20.23 -7.39
N ILE A 77 4.32 -19.58 -6.32
CA ILE A 77 3.71 -18.34 -5.82
C ILE A 77 3.82 -17.23 -6.87
N TYR A 78 4.96 -17.07 -7.53
CA TYR A 78 5.13 -16.08 -8.60
C TYR A 78 4.16 -16.32 -9.78
N VAL A 79 4.05 -17.57 -10.27
CA VAL A 79 3.11 -17.90 -11.37
C VAL A 79 1.67 -17.65 -10.97
N LEU A 80 1.33 -17.90 -9.69
CA LEU A 80 0.02 -17.61 -9.15
C LEU A 80 -0.26 -16.11 -9.14
N LEU A 81 0.69 -15.30 -8.65
CA LEU A 81 0.56 -13.84 -8.66
C LEU A 81 0.38 -13.34 -10.09
N ARG A 82 1.09 -13.85 -11.10
CA ARG A 82 0.92 -13.39 -12.50
C ARG A 82 -0.41 -13.77 -13.15
N GLY A 83 -1.35 -14.38 -12.43
CA GLY A 83 -2.75 -14.55 -12.85
C GLY A 83 -3.00 -15.58 -13.96
N GLY A 84 -1.96 -16.26 -14.45
CA GLY A 84 -2.05 -17.18 -15.58
C GLY A 84 -2.17 -18.65 -15.20
N GLY A 85 -1.66 -19.06 -14.03
CA GLY A 85 -1.65 -20.47 -13.61
C GLY A 85 -0.94 -21.42 -14.59
N ASP A 86 -0.29 -20.91 -15.64
CA ASP A 86 0.39 -21.71 -16.64
C ASP A 86 1.69 -22.23 -16.06
N GLN A 87 1.60 -23.44 -15.51
CA GLN A 87 2.73 -24.13 -14.90
C GLN A 87 3.86 -24.37 -15.90
N LYS A 88 3.62 -24.29 -17.22
CA LYS A 88 4.68 -24.41 -18.23
C LYS A 88 5.72 -23.29 -18.13
N ILE A 89 5.39 -22.17 -17.48
CA ILE A 89 6.32 -21.07 -17.26
C ILE A 89 7.31 -21.39 -16.12
N LEU A 90 6.95 -22.30 -15.18
CA LEU A 90 7.79 -22.63 -14.02
C LEU A 90 9.18 -23.14 -14.39
N ASP A 91 9.28 -23.91 -15.48
CA ASP A 91 10.54 -24.49 -15.95
C ASP A 91 11.51 -23.41 -16.45
N ASN A 92 11.00 -22.24 -16.82
CA ASN A 92 11.76 -21.12 -17.37
C ASN A 92 12.14 -20.09 -16.30
N LEU A 93 11.78 -20.33 -15.04
CA LEU A 93 12.04 -19.41 -13.94
C LEU A 93 13.03 -20.03 -12.94
N TYR A 94 13.84 -19.18 -12.33
CA TYR A 94 14.60 -19.51 -11.15
C TYR A 94 14.51 -18.40 -10.10
N VAL A 95 14.65 -18.78 -8.84
CA VAL A 95 14.82 -17.84 -7.73
C VAL A 95 16.30 -17.47 -7.69
N ASP A 96 16.60 -16.21 -8.01
CA ASP A 96 17.96 -15.69 -7.95
C ASP A 96 18.33 -15.36 -6.51
N ARG A 97 17.39 -14.74 -5.77
CA ARG A 97 17.66 -14.31 -4.39
C ARG A 97 16.41 -14.21 -3.53
N VAL A 98 16.59 -14.50 -2.25
CA VAL A 98 15.61 -14.25 -1.19
C VAL A 98 16.23 -13.26 -0.19
N ASP A 99 15.72 -12.03 -0.17
CA ASP A 99 16.22 -10.97 0.70
C ASP A 99 15.31 -10.78 1.89
N TYR A 100 15.87 -10.74 3.10
CA TYR A 100 15.16 -10.45 4.34
C TYR A 100 15.40 -9.01 4.80
N CYS A 101 14.34 -8.27 5.05
CA CYS A 101 14.43 -6.91 5.57
C CYS A 101 14.59 -6.92 7.10
N THR A 102 15.68 -6.31 7.59
CA THR A 102 16.02 -6.30 9.02
C THR A 102 15.29 -5.23 9.83
N PHE A 103 14.75 -4.19 9.18
CA PHE A 103 14.27 -2.98 9.84
C PHE A 103 12.74 -2.75 9.74
N GLY A 104 12.05 -3.36 8.77
CA GLY A 104 10.61 -3.17 8.56
C GLY A 104 9.74 -3.76 9.68
N ASN A 105 8.53 -3.22 9.88
CA ASN A 105 7.60 -3.68 10.94
C ASN A 105 7.23 -5.15 10.78
N THR A 106 6.89 -5.57 9.55
CA THR A 106 6.55 -6.95 9.20
C THR A 106 7.76 -7.80 8.82
N LYS A 107 8.96 -7.20 8.82
CA LYS A 107 10.23 -7.80 8.35
C LYS A 107 10.03 -8.62 7.07
N PRO A 108 9.65 -7.95 5.97
CA PRO A 108 9.27 -8.62 4.73
C PRO A 108 10.45 -9.36 4.10
N PHE A 109 10.13 -10.44 3.38
CA PHE A 109 11.03 -11.02 2.40
C PHE A 109 10.75 -10.41 1.02
N ARG A 110 11.80 -10.13 0.25
CA ARG A 110 11.73 -9.77 -1.17
C ARG A 110 12.35 -10.90 -1.97
N ILE A 111 11.59 -11.44 -2.92
CA ILE A 111 12.01 -12.55 -3.76
C ILE A 111 12.34 -12.00 -5.13
N ARG A 112 13.56 -12.26 -5.61
CA ARG A 112 14.00 -11.93 -6.97
C ARG A 112 13.84 -13.17 -7.84
N ILE A 113 12.94 -13.10 -8.81
CA ILE A 113 12.68 -14.17 -9.79
C ILE A 113 13.25 -13.74 -11.12
N VAL A 114 13.94 -14.64 -11.82
CA VAL A 114 14.55 -14.37 -13.13
C VAL A 114 14.05 -15.40 -14.14
N ASN A 115 13.81 -14.94 -15.37
CA ASN A 115 13.48 -15.80 -16.51
C ASN A 115 14.75 -16.22 -17.26
N HIS A 116 14.94 -17.53 -17.43
CA HIS A 116 16.10 -18.14 -18.09
C HIS A 116 16.34 -17.64 -19.52
N TYR A 117 15.30 -17.27 -20.27
CA TYR A 117 15.43 -16.98 -21.70
C TYR A 117 15.81 -15.55 -22.04
N ASN A 118 15.43 -14.57 -21.20
CA ASN A 118 15.62 -13.16 -21.52
C ASN A 118 16.33 -12.38 -20.41
N ASP A 119 16.70 -13.03 -19.31
CA ASP A 119 17.35 -12.43 -18.13
C ASP A 119 16.55 -11.27 -17.49
N ASN A 120 15.26 -11.17 -17.86
CA ASN A 120 14.34 -10.26 -17.20
C ASN A 120 14.06 -10.79 -15.80
N HIS A 121 13.97 -9.87 -14.86
CA HIS A 121 13.74 -10.18 -13.46
C HIS A 121 12.56 -9.39 -12.92
N ASP A 122 11.84 -10.04 -12.03
CA ASP A 122 10.72 -9.48 -11.30
C ASP A 122 10.92 -9.67 -9.80
N TYR A 123 10.13 -8.94 -9.03
CA TYR A 123 10.08 -9.07 -7.60
C TYR A 123 8.66 -9.34 -7.11
N PHE A 124 8.57 -10.08 -6.01
CA PHE A 124 7.38 -10.11 -5.17
C PHE A 124 7.81 -10.17 -3.71
N TYR A 125 6.88 -9.93 -2.80
CA TYR A 125 7.17 -9.88 -1.37
C TYR A 125 6.36 -10.93 -0.62
N VAL A 126 6.98 -11.50 0.41
CA VAL A 126 6.33 -12.38 1.39
C VAL A 126 6.40 -11.69 2.74
N LYS A 127 5.26 -11.51 3.39
CA LYS A 127 5.11 -10.74 4.63
C LYS A 127 4.27 -11.52 5.63
N LYS A 128 4.39 -11.19 6.91
CA LYS A 128 3.38 -11.56 7.89
C LYS A 128 2.08 -10.80 7.59
N ALA A 129 0.96 -11.50 7.62
CA ALA A 129 -0.32 -10.97 7.20
C ALA A 129 -0.99 -10.14 8.31
N ASP A 130 -1.01 -8.82 8.12
CA ASP A 130 -1.61 -7.87 9.04
C ASP A 130 -2.96 -7.36 8.50
N ALA A 131 -4.00 -7.36 9.34
CA ALA A 131 -5.35 -6.99 8.93
C ALA A 131 -5.43 -5.56 8.36
N SER A 132 -4.77 -4.57 8.99
CA SER A 132 -4.81 -3.20 8.49
C SER A 132 -4.11 -3.06 7.13
N ARG A 133 -3.01 -3.78 6.90
CA ARG A 133 -2.36 -3.83 5.59
C ARG A 133 -3.31 -4.38 4.54
N ILE A 134 -3.99 -5.48 4.84
CA ILE A 134 -4.95 -6.12 3.93
C ILE A 134 -6.11 -5.17 3.60
N TYR A 135 -6.66 -4.47 4.60
CA TYR A 135 -7.66 -3.43 4.34
C TYR A 135 -7.11 -2.33 3.41
N GLY A 136 -5.84 -1.94 3.57
CA GLY A 136 -5.20 -0.94 2.72
C GLY A 136 -5.05 -1.41 1.27
N LEU A 137 -4.60 -2.64 1.07
CA LEU A 137 -4.49 -3.27 -0.25
C LEU A 137 -5.86 -3.37 -0.94
N GLU A 138 -6.90 -3.75 -0.21
CA GLU A 138 -8.27 -3.83 -0.75
C GLU A 138 -8.86 -2.45 -1.06
N LEU A 139 -8.67 -1.46 -0.19
CA LEU A 139 -9.11 -0.08 -0.46
C LEU A 139 -8.35 0.54 -1.64
N GLU A 140 -7.06 0.26 -1.79
CA GLU A 140 -6.29 0.64 -2.98
C GLU A 140 -6.87 0.01 -4.24
N GLN A 141 -7.05 -1.32 -4.26
CA GLN A 141 -7.63 -2.05 -5.38
C GLN A 141 -9.02 -1.53 -5.79
N LEU A 142 -9.85 -1.14 -4.82
CA LEU A 142 -11.26 -0.78 -5.06
C LEU A 142 -11.45 0.68 -5.39
N LEU A 143 -10.64 1.58 -4.82
CA LEU A 143 -10.90 3.01 -4.85
C LEU A 143 -9.87 3.80 -5.65
N SER A 144 -8.72 3.20 -5.96
CA SER A 144 -7.64 3.85 -6.72
C SER A 144 -7.59 3.37 -8.18
N PRO A 145 -6.87 4.08 -9.07
CA PRO A 145 -6.59 3.60 -10.43
C PRO A 145 -5.60 2.42 -10.48
N ASN A 146 -4.99 2.05 -9.36
CA ASN A 146 -3.89 1.10 -9.31
C ASN A 146 -4.44 -0.30 -9.02
N GLU A 147 -4.03 -1.26 -9.85
CA GLU A 147 -4.28 -2.67 -9.55
C GLU A 147 -3.31 -3.15 -8.48
N ILE A 148 -3.83 -3.96 -7.57
CA ILE A 148 -3.10 -4.54 -6.45
C ILE A 148 -3.33 -6.04 -6.43
N ASN A 149 -2.22 -6.74 -6.59
CA ASN A 149 -2.20 -8.17 -6.68
C ASN A 149 -1.54 -8.77 -5.45
N PHE A 150 -2.34 -9.48 -4.67
CA PHE A 150 -1.92 -10.10 -3.44
C PHE A 150 -2.79 -11.29 -3.10
N HIS A 151 -2.22 -12.17 -2.29
CA HIS A 151 -2.88 -13.34 -1.76
C HIS A 151 -2.48 -13.58 -0.32
N VAL A 152 -3.36 -14.26 0.42
CA VAL A 152 -3.16 -14.60 1.82
C VAL A 152 -3.36 -16.09 2.02
N ASP A 153 -2.52 -16.69 2.86
CA ASP A 153 -2.73 -18.03 3.41
C ASP A 153 -2.34 -18.02 4.88
N GLN A 154 -3.26 -18.39 5.76
CA GLN A 154 -3.06 -18.31 7.21
C GLN A 154 -2.56 -16.92 7.64
N ASP A 155 -1.32 -16.84 8.13
CA ASP A 155 -0.64 -15.61 8.57
C ASP A 155 0.44 -15.14 7.57
N THR A 156 0.45 -15.68 6.35
CA THR A 156 1.34 -15.28 5.25
C THR A 156 0.57 -14.43 4.24
N LEU A 157 1.15 -13.28 3.88
CA LEU A 157 0.72 -12.41 2.80
C LEU A 157 1.79 -12.44 1.70
N VAL A 158 1.38 -12.66 0.46
CA VAL A 158 2.22 -12.49 -0.72
C VAL A 158 1.66 -11.39 -1.59
N GLU A 159 2.51 -10.52 -2.10
CA GLU A 159 2.10 -9.37 -2.91
C GLU A 159 3.10 -9.08 -4.02
N GLU A 160 2.58 -8.65 -5.17
CA GLU A 160 3.39 -8.26 -6.33
C GLU A 160 4.15 -6.96 -6.06
N HIS A 161 5.32 -6.82 -6.67
CA HIS A 161 6.07 -5.57 -6.60
C HIS A 161 5.34 -4.44 -7.34
N ILE A 162 5.22 -3.30 -6.68
CA ILE A 162 4.64 -2.09 -7.26
C ILE A 162 5.78 -1.31 -7.94
N ILE A 163 5.72 -1.27 -9.27
CA ILE A 163 6.74 -0.66 -10.12
C ILE A 163 6.71 0.87 -9.98
N GLY A 164 7.90 1.46 -9.87
CA GLY A 164 8.13 2.90 -9.95
C GLY A 164 9.44 3.29 -9.27
N VAL A 165 9.83 4.56 -9.42
CA VAL A 165 10.99 5.12 -8.72
C VAL A 165 10.56 5.50 -7.30
N PRO A 166 11.26 5.07 -6.23
CA PRO A 166 10.97 5.51 -4.87
C PRO A 166 10.86 7.04 -4.77
N GLY A 167 9.91 7.55 -4.00
CA GLY A 167 9.61 8.98 -3.99
C GLY A 167 10.76 9.87 -3.52
N ASP A 168 11.61 9.37 -2.62
CA ASP A 168 12.84 10.03 -2.20
C ASP A 168 13.90 10.04 -3.30
N ASP A 169 14.15 8.89 -3.94
CA ASP A 169 15.05 8.80 -5.10
C ASP A 169 14.57 9.68 -6.26
N PHE A 170 13.24 9.76 -6.47
CA PHE A 170 12.62 10.60 -7.48
C PHE A 170 12.87 12.10 -7.18
N ILE A 171 12.66 12.50 -5.93
CA ILE A 171 12.88 13.88 -5.49
C ILE A 171 14.35 14.27 -5.67
N GLU A 172 15.28 13.38 -5.33
CA GLU A 172 16.72 13.65 -5.42
C GLU A 172 17.23 13.67 -6.86
N ASN A 173 16.79 12.74 -7.71
CA ASN A 173 17.44 12.47 -9.00
C ASN A 173 16.61 12.82 -10.25
N PHE A 174 15.31 13.13 -10.09
CA PHE A 174 14.39 13.34 -11.22
C PHE A 174 13.64 14.68 -11.16
N LEU A 175 13.43 15.26 -9.98
CA LEU A 175 12.60 16.46 -9.81
C LEU A 175 13.15 17.71 -10.52
N GLU A 176 14.47 17.79 -10.72
CA GLU A 176 15.15 18.92 -11.37
C GLU A 176 15.53 18.66 -12.84
N ARG A 177 15.04 17.57 -13.45
CA ARG A 177 15.35 17.28 -14.86
C ARG A 177 14.61 18.21 -15.81
N GLU A 178 15.30 18.62 -16.88
CA GLU A 178 14.74 19.53 -17.89
C GLU A 178 13.56 18.94 -18.67
N ASP A 179 13.49 17.62 -18.81
CA ASP A 179 12.42 16.90 -19.51
C ASP A 179 11.20 16.60 -18.62
N LEU A 180 11.24 16.98 -17.33
CA LEU A 180 10.15 16.77 -16.39
C LEU A 180 8.98 17.73 -16.69
N ASN A 181 7.82 17.18 -17.07
CA ASN A 181 6.57 17.94 -16.99
C ASN A 181 6.13 18.18 -15.54
N GLU A 182 6.60 19.27 -14.94
CA GLU A 182 6.32 19.67 -13.57
C GLU A 182 4.81 19.83 -13.26
N VAL A 183 4.02 20.37 -14.20
CA VAL A 183 2.59 20.64 -13.98
C VAL A 183 1.80 19.34 -13.86
N ARG A 184 2.10 18.34 -14.69
CA ARG A 184 1.47 17.01 -14.61
C ARG A 184 1.87 16.29 -13.33
N LEU A 185 3.13 16.37 -12.92
CA LEU A 185 3.58 15.81 -11.64
C LEU A 185 2.86 16.47 -10.46
N ALA A 186 2.78 17.81 -10.43
CA ALA A 186 2.07 18.54 -9.39
C ALA A 186 0.58 18.18 -9.31
N LYS A 187 -0.09 18.09 -10.47
CA LYS A 187 -1.47 17.61 -10.57
C LYS A 187 -1.62 16.21 -9.98
N GLU A 188 -0.73 15.29 -10.34
CA GLU A 188 -0.78 13.91 -9.84
C GLU A 188 -0.53 13.83 -8.33
N PHE A 189 0.40 14.61 -7.79
CA PHE A 189 0.66 14.61 -6.34
C PHE A 189 -0.52 15.16 -5.54
N ILE A 190 -1.23 16.18 -6.05
CA ILE A 190 -2.48 16.68 -5.44
C ILE A 190 -3.55 15.57 -5.42
N LYS A 191 -3.68 14.81 -6.53
CA LYS A 191 -4.61 13.67 -6.61
C LYS A 191 -4.21 12.53 -5.68
N PHE A 192 -2.93 12.21 -5.57
CA PHE A 192 -2.41 11.21 -4.65
C PHE A 192 -2.71 11.56 -3.19
N ASN A 193 -2.49 12.82 -2.81
CA ASN A 193 -2.83 13.33 -1.49
C ASN A 193 -4.32 13.19 -1.19
N GLU A 194 -5.18 13.51 -2.16
CA GLU A 194 -6.62 13.31 -2.03
C GLU A 194 -7.00 11.82 -1.88
N ARG A 195 -6.41 10.92 -2.68
CA ARG A 195 -6.62 9.47 -2.54
C ARG A 195 -6.27 8.97 -1.15
N CYS A 196 -5.14 9.42 -0.60
CA CYS A 196 -4.70 9.03 0.74
C CYS A 196 -5.69 9.51 1.80
N PHE A 197 -6.14 10.76 1.69
CA PHE A 197 -7.08 11.32 2.65
C PHE A 197 -8.47 10.69 2.59
N VAL A 198 -9.02 10.44 1.39
CA VAL A 198 -10.36 9.83 1.22
C VAL A 198 -10.46 8.49 1.94
N ARG A 199 -9.45 7.64 1.82
CA ARG A 199 -9.44 6.32 2.46
C ARG A 199 -8.71 6.28 3.80
N LEU A 200 -8.17 7.39 4.27
CA LEU A 200 -7.31 7.44 5.46
C LEU A 200 -6.12 6.47 5.37
N LEU A 201 -5.38 6.52 4.27
CA LEU A 201 -4.08 5.86 4.14
C LEU A 201 -2.98 6.76 4.70
N GLY A 202 -2.39 6.33 5.82
CA GLY A 202 -1.44 7.14 6.58
C GLY A 202 0.01 6.96 6.15
N ASP A 203 0.88 7.83 6.67
CA ASP A 203 2.34 7.71 6.58
C ASP A 203 2.92 7.62 5.16
N MET A 204 2.47 8.51 4.29
CA MET A 204 2.95 8.61 2.92
C MET A 204 4.17 9.53 2.82
N ARG A 205 5.22 9.19 3.56
CA ARG A 205 6.56 9.73 3.40
C ARG A 205 7.14 9.35 2.03
N ALA A 206 8.12 10.10 1.55
CA ALA A 206 8.73 9.91 0.23
C ALA A 206 9.15 8.46 -0.08
N TYR A 207 9.67 7.72 0.90
CA TYR A 207 10.05 6.30 0.75
C TYR A 207 8.89 5.29 0.81
N ASN A 208 7.65 5.73 1.09
CA ASN A 208 6.45 4.88 1.20
C ASN A 208 5.54 4.96 -0.04
N TYR A 209 5.97 5.68 -1.08
CA TYR A 209 5.34 5.68 -2.39
C TYR A 209 6.40 5.63 -3.50
N VAL A 210 5.96 5.27 -4.70
CA VAL A 210 6.76 5.34 -5.92
C VAL A 210 6.10 6.28 -6.93
N VAL A 211 6.92 6.82 -7.83
CA VAL A 211 6.50 7.59 -8.99
C VAL A 211 6.75 6.76 -10.24
N GLU A 212 5.66 6.41 -10.92
CA GLU A 212 5.69 5.78 -12.23
C GLU A 212 5.65 6.86 -13.31
N MET A 213 6.58 6.78 -14.26
CA MET A 213 6.67 7.68 -15.41
C MET A 213 6.42 6.88 -16.69
N THR A 214 5.36 7.23 -17.40
CA THR A 214 5.01 6.56 -18.66
C THR A 214 5.16 7.54 -19.82
N PRO A 215 6.04 7.27 -20.80
CA PRO A 215 6.07 8.04 -22.03
C PRO A 215 4.72 7.97 -22.74
N ASP A 216 4.24 9.12 -23.22
CA ASP A 216 2.99 9.27 -23.96
C ASP A 216 3.26 10.14 -25.20
N PHE A 217 2.34 10.15 -26.16
CA PHE A 217 2.55 10.75 -27.49
C PHE A 217 3.05 12.20 -27.43
N GLU A 218 2.57 12.99 -26.47
CA GLU A 218 2.98 14.39 -26.31
C GLU A 218 4.05 14.58 -25.23
N GLN A 219 3.79 14.07 -24.02
CA GLN A 219 4.60 14.33 -22.83
C GLN A 219 4.41 13.21 -21.82
N ASN A 220 5.41 12.99 -20.95
CA ASN A 220 5.33 11.98 -19.89
C ASN A 220 4.04 12.12 -19.02
N GLN A 221 3.46 10.98 -18.68
CA GLN A 221 2.40 10.84 -17.68
C GLN A 221 3.01 10.37 -16.36
N TYR A 222 2.49 10.87 -15.25
CA TYR A 222 2.95 10.49 -13.92
C TYR A 222 1.83 9.80 -13.15
N ARG A 223 2.20 8.78 -12.37
CA ARG A 223 1.32 8.16 -11.38
C ARG A 223 2.08 7.99 -10.08
N VAL A 224 1.56 8.57 -9.00
CA VAL A 224 2.11 8.36 -7.66
C VAL A 224 1.32 7.22 -6.99
N ARG A 225 2.03 6.15 -6.61
CA ARG A 225 1.48 4.89 -6.09
C ARG A 225 2.01 4.62 -4.69
N ALA A 226 1.12 4.37 -3.73
CA ALA A 226 1.55 3.92 -2.42
C ALA A 226 2.14 2.50 -2.50
N ILE A 227 3.17 2.23 -1.69
CA ILE A 227 3.77 0.89 -1.56
C ILE A 227 3.71 0.35 -0.13
N ASP A 228 3.53 1.23 0.84
CA ASP A 228 3.27 0.87 2.23
C ASP A 228 1.79 1.06 2.58
N PHE A 229 1.14 -0.03 3.00
CA PHE A 229 -0.25 -0.05 3.44
C PHE A 229 -0.39 -0.38 4.93
N ASP A 230 0.73 -0.52 5.66
CA ASP A 230 0.72 -0.87 7.07
C ASP A 230 0.02 0.20 7.91
N GLN A 231 0.01 1.47 7.46
CA GLN A 231 -0.56 2.60 8.18
C GLN A 231 -1.98 2.96 7.69
N GLN A 232 -2.67 2.00 7.07
CA GLN A 232 -4.08 2.15 6.69
C GLN A 232 -4.95 2.33 7.94
N SER A 233 -5.58 3.50 8.07
CA SER A 233 -6.51 3.84 9.16
C SER A 233 -5.97 3.58 10.57
N TYR A 234 -4.64 3.70 10.76
CA TYR A 234 -3.98 3.42 12.04
C TYR A 234 -3.73 4.67 12.89
N GLU A 235 -3.25 5.75 12.28
CA GLU A 235 -2.76 6.93 12.98
C GLU A 235 -3.86 7.85 13.54
N GLY A 236 -3.62 8.42 14.73
CA GLY A 236 -4.65 9.24 15.39
C GLY A 236 -4.79 10.67 14.84
N ARG A 237 -3.77 11.21 14.18
CA ARG A 237 -3.75 12.61 13.73
C ARG A 237 -4.11 12.71 12.26
N LYS A 238 -5.04 13.59 11.91
CA LYS A 238 -5.47 13.80 10.51
C LYS A 238 -4.32 14.10 9.55
N SER A 239 -3.31 14.83 10.01
CA SER A 239 -2.14 15.20 9.20
C SER A 239 -1.32 14.02 8.70
N PHE A 240 -1.42 12.84 9.33
CA PHE A 240 -0.73 11.63 8.86
C PHE A 240 -1.33 11.05 7.58
N TYR A 241 -2.59 11.40 7.28
CA TYR A 241 -3.31 10.97 6.07
C TYR A 241 -3.18 11.95 4.90
N LEU A 242 -2.32 12.96 5.06
CA LEU A 242 -2.14 14.05 4.12
C LEU A 242 -0.65 14.16 3.77
N PRO A 243 -0.19 13.49 2.68
CA PRO A 243 1.22 13.43 2.30
C PRO A 243 1.97 14.77 2.32
N GLN A 244 1.27 15.87 2.03
CA GLN A 244 1.85 17.22 2.05
C GLN A 244 2.46 17.67 3.39
N PHE A 245 2.12 17.02 4.52
CA PHE A 245 2.67 17.40 5.84
C PHE A 245 3.97 16.67 6.21
N PHE A 246 4.44 15.72 5.40
CA PHE A 246 5.72 15.07 5.65
C PHE A 246 6.88 15.90 5.10
N LYS A 247 7.91 16.11 5.93
CA LYS A 247 9.06 16.97 5.61
C LYS A 247 9.81 16.51 4.35
N ASN A 248 9.93 15.20 4.13
CA ASN A 248 10.60 14.66 2.95
C ASN A 248 9.80 14.84 1.65
N ASN A 249 8.52 15.23 1.73
CA ASN A 249 7.72 15.59 0.56
C ASN A 249 7.77 17.10 0.26
N LEU A 250 8.45 17.90 1.10
CA LEU A 250 8.49 19.37 0.96
C LEU A 250 8.92 19.85 -0.44
N PRO A 251 9.90 19.24 -1.13
CA PRO A 251 10.26 19.65 -2.49
C PRO A 251 9.08 19.55 -3.47
N VAL A 252 8.32 18.45 -3.44
CA VAL A 252 7.12 18.28 -4.29
C VAL A 252 5.98 19.18 -3.86
N VAL A 253 5.83 19.43 -2.55
CA VAL A 253 4.83 20.38 -2.04
C VAL A 253 5.13 21.80 -2.53
N ASN A 254 6.40 22.24 -2.46
CA ASN A 254 6.83 23.54 -2.97
C ASN A 254 6.60 23.65 -4.49
N LEU A 255 6.87 22.57 -5.23
CA LEU A 255 6.55 22.48 -6.67
C LEU A 255 5.05 22.72 -6.90
N CYS A 256 4.19 22.02 -6.16
CA CYS A 256 2.74 22.18 -6.26
C CYS A 256 2.31 23.62 -5.94
N SER A 257 2.81 24.21 -4.85
CA SER A 257 2.47 25.57 -4.44
C SER A 257 2.94 26.64 -5.42
N ARG A 258 4.06 26.42 -6.11
CA ARG A 258 4.60 27.33 -7.13
C ARG A 258 3.76 27.32 -8.42
N LEU A 259 3.26 26.15 -8.82
CA LEU A 259 2.64 25.97 -10.14
C LEU A 259 1.11 25.99 -10.11
N ILE A 260 0.49 25.57 -9.01
CA ILE A 260 -0.94 25.32 -8.93
C ILE A 260 -1.56 26.25 -7.90
N ASN A 261 -2.47 27.12 -8.36
CA ASN A 261 -3.24 27.98 -7.46
C ASN A 261 -4.31 27.16 -6.69
N VAL A 262 -4.90 27.78 -5.67
CA VAL A 262 -5.87 27.13 -4.77
C VAL A 262 -7.11 26.62 -5.50
N GLU A 263 -7.66 27.40 -6.44
CA GLU A 263 -8.86 27.02 -7.18
C GLU A 263 -8.63 25.78 -8.06
N THR A 264 -7.51 25.76 -8.78
CA THR A 264 -7.08 24.64 -9.61
C THR A 264 -6.77 23.40 -8.74
N SER A 265 -6.16 23.58 -7.57
CA SER A 265 -5.95 22.48 -6.61
C SER A 265 -7.27 21.85 -6.18
N HIS A 266 -8.26 22.66 -5.81
CA HIS A 266 -9.61 22.17 -5.49
C HIS A 266 -10.32 21.52 -6.68
N GLN A 267 -10.07 21.97 -7.90
CA GLN A 267 -10.55 21.28 -9.10
C GLN A 267 -9.95 19.87 -9.20
N TYR A 268 -8.63 19.72 -9.06
CA TYR A 268 -7.99 18.40 -9.13
C TYR A 268 -8.43 17.44 -8.03
N GLN A 269 -8.68 17.94 -6.82
CA GLN A 269 -9.29 17.16 -5.73
C GLN A 269 -10.69 16.67 -6.11
N ARG A 270 -11.55 17.54 -6.66
CA ARG A 270 -12.90 17.18 -7.12
C ARG A 270 -12.88 16.16 -8.27
N GLU A 271 -11.95 16.32 -9.22
CA GLU A 271 -11.73 15.34 -10.27
C GLU A 271 -11.40 13.96 -9.68
N GLU A 272 -10.48 13.89 -8.72
CA GLU A 272 -10.09 12.63 -8.10
C GLU A 272 -11.23 11.99 -7.32
N ARG A 273 -11.95 12.76 -6.50
CA ARG A 273 -13.16 12.28 -5.79
C ARG A 273 -14.20 11.71 -6.76
N THR A 274 -14.38 12.34 -7.92
CA THR A 274 -15.30 11.84 -8.95
C THR A 274 -14.84 10.48 -9.49
N LEU A 275 -13.53 10.30 -9.73
CA LEU A 275 -12.98 9.02 -10.17
C LEU A 275 -13.12 7.94 -9.09
N ILE A 276 -12.85 8.27 -7.83
CA ILE A 276 -13.03 7.35 -6.70
C ILE A 276 -14.51 6.94 -6.58
N LYS A 277 -15.45 7.89 -6.62
CA LYS A 277 -16.90 7.63 -6.57
C LYS A 277 -17.36 6.71 -7.71
N ARG A 278 -16.83 6.90 -8.92
CA ARG A 278 -17.12 6.00 -10.05
C ARG A 278 -16.68 4.57 -9.74
N ARG A 279 -15.46 4.36 -9.22
CA ARG A 279 -14.97 3.02 -8.85
C ARG A 279 -15.79 2.41 -7.71
N PHE A 280 -16.16 3.23 -6.73
CA PHE A 280 -17.05 2.82 -5.64
C PHE A 280 -18.35 2.20 -6.20
N ASN A 281 -18.98 2.88 -7.16
CA ASN A 281 -20.24 2.45 -7.75
C ASN A 281 -20.12 1.24 -8.69
N VAL A 282 -18.92 0.84 -9.11
CA VAL A 282 -18.69 -0.37 -9.92
C VAL A 282 -18.71 -1.63 -9.06
N ALA A 283 -18.30 -1.55 -7.79
CA ALA A 283 -18.20 -2.70 -6.89
C ALA A 283 -18.93 -2.51 -5.54
N PRO A 284 -20.19 -2.03 -5.51
CA PRO A 284 -20.87 -1.64 -4.28
C PRO A 284 -21.00 -2.82 -3.29
N THR A 285 -21.32 -4.02 -3.79
CA THR A 285 -21.44 -5.23 -2.95
C THR A 285 -20.10 -5.61 -2.30
N ARG A 286 -18.98 -5.50 -3.02
CA ARG A 286 -17.66 -5.81 -2.47
C ARG A 286 -17.25 -4.79 -1.42
N ILE A 287 -17.48 -3.51 -1.69
CA ILE A 287 -17.19 -2.45 -0.74
C ILE A 287 -18.06 -2.56 0.51
N ALA A 288 -19.35 -2.89 0.37
CA ALA A 288 -20.23 -3.11 1.51
C ALA A 288 -19.72 -4.24 2.43
N ARG A 289 -19.27 -5.37 1.86
CA ARG A 289 -18.70 -6.48 2.66
C ARG A 289 -17.36 -6.12 3.30
N LEU A 290 -16.51 -5.36 2.60
CA LEU A 290 -15.27 -4.85 3.17
C LEU A 290 -15.55 -3.90 4.34
N ARG A 291 -16.55 -3.01 4.18
CA ARG A 291 -17.03 -2.09 5.22
C ARG A 291 -17.53 -2.84 6.44
N GLU A 292 -18.39 -3.82 6.27
CA GLU A 292 -18.91 -4.65 7.37
C GLU A 292 -17.77 -5.29 8.17
N SER A 293 -16.82 -5.91 7.47
CA SER A 293 -15.63 -6.50 8.09
C SER A 293 -14.82 -5.46 8.88
N MET A 294 -14.43 -4.35 8.23
CA MET A 294 -13.57 -3.33 8.85
C MET A 294 -14.26 -2.60 10.01
N CYS A 295 -15.59 -2.41 9.97
CA CYS A 295 -16.33 -1.71 11.01
C CYS A 295 -16.44 -2.50 12.32
N GLU A 296 -16.20 -3.82 12.30
CA GLU A 296 -16.20 -4.67 13.50
C GLU A 296 -14.81 -5.14 13.90
N ASP A 297 -13.78 -4.79 13.14
CA ASP A 297 -12.40 -5.14 13.43
C ASP A 297 -11.69 -4.10 14.30
N THR A 298 -10.68 -4.53 15.05
CA THR A 298 -9.80 -3.68 15.83
C THR A 298 -8.46 -3.62 15.13
N ILE A 299 -8.16 -2.48 14.50
CA ILE A 299 -6.95 -2.27 13.68
C ILE A 299 -6.11 -1.07 14.14
N SER A 300 -6.43 -0.51 15.31
CA SER A 300 -5.73 0.60 15.93
C SER A 300 -6.06 0.65 17.43
N SER A 301 -5.37 1.50 18.18
CA SER A 301 -5.63 1.72 19.60
C SER A 301 -6.81 2.68 19.83
N ASP A 302 -7.48 2.55 20.98
CA ASP A 302 -8.54 3.47 21.41
C ASP A 302 -8.04 4.93 21.48
N GLN A 303 -6.78 5.12 21.84
CA GLN A 303 -6.16 6.45 21.88
C GLN A 303 -6.12 7.09 20.48
N GLN A 304 -5.62 6.36 19.48
CA GLN A 304 -5.57 6.84 18.10
C GLN A 304 -6.98 7.05 17.55
N LEU A 305 -7.88 6.10 17.80
CA LEU A 305 -9.29 6.20 17.42
C LEU A 305 -9.92 7.49 17.94
N ASN A 306 -9.83 7.76 19.25
CA ASN A 306 -10.45 8.93 19.85
C ASN A 306 -9.82 10.25 19.39
N THR A 307 -8.51 10.26 19.14
CA THR A 307 -7.83 11.44 18.57
C THR A 307 -8.37 11.74 17.16
N LEU A 308 -8.52 10.70 16.34
CA LEU A 308 -8.93 10.86 14.95
C LEU A 308 -10.39 11.29 14.82
N LYS A 309 -11.29 10.82 15.71
CA LYS A 309 -12.69 11.28 15.77
C LYS A 309 -12.77 12.78 15.92
N VAL A 310 -12.06 13.32 16.90
CA VAL A 310 -12.10 14.76 17.22
C VAL A 310 -11.55 15.59 16.05
N ASP A 311 -10.43 15.14 15.46
CA ASP A 311 -9.83 15.82 14.32
C ASP A 311 -10.76 15.84 13.09
N LEU A 312 -11.42 14.72 12.77
CA LEU A 312 -12.30 14.60 11.61
C LEU A 312 -13.68 15.22 11.85
N GLU A 313 -14.22 15.14 13.06
CA GLU A 313 -15.42 15.88 13.46
C GLU A 313 -15.24 17.37 13.21
N ARG A 314 -14.12 17.93 13.69
CA ARG A 314 -13.80 19.35 13.49
C ARG A 314 -13.59 19.69 12.02
N PHE A 315 -12.92 18.82 11.26
CA PHE A 315 -12.60 19.06 9.86
C PHE A 315 -13.85 19.05 8.97
N HIS A 316 -14.73 18.05 9.15
CA HIS A 316 -15.95 17.89 8.36
C HIS A 316 -17.14 18.66 8.92
N GLN A 317 -17.05 19.16 10.16
CA GLN A 317 -18.18 19.73 10.91
C GLN A 317 -19.35 18.75 11.04
N ASP A 318 -19.05 17.47 11.31
CA ASP A 318 -20.02 16.38 11.37
C ASP A 318 -19.89 15.59 12.68
N SER A 319 -20.91 15.72 13.55
CA SER A 319 -20.90 15.11 14.88
C SER A 319 -20.98 13.58 14.86
N ARG A 320 -21.30 12.95 13.71
CA ARG A 320 -21.33 11.49 13.59
C ARG A 320 -19.96 10.86 13.85
N PHE A 321 -18.86 11.59 13.61
CA PHE A 321 -17.51 11.11 13.95
C PHE A 321 -17.33 10.83 15.45
N SER A 322 -17.91 11.66 16.33
CA SER A 322 -17.87 11.43 17.78
C SER A 322 -18.50 10.10 18.18
N GLN A 323 -19.48 9.64 17.40
CA GLN A 323 -20.23 8.42 17.67
C GLN A 323 -19.49 7.17 17.18
N CYS A 324 -18.49 7.26 16.31
CA CYS A 324 -17.73 6.12 15.80
C CYS A 324 -17.16 5.26 16.94
N ARG A 325 -17.02 3.96 16.73
CA ARG A 325 -16.55 2.97 17.70
C ARG A 325 -15.32 2.21 17.19
N THR A 326 -15.10 2.18 15.88
CA THR A 326 -13.93 1.53 15.26
C THR A 326 -13.31 2.42 14.19
N MET A 327 -12.08 2.11 13.80
CA MET A 327 -11.42 2.81 12.69
C MET A 327 -12.14 2.56 11.36
N GLY A 328 -12.73 1.39 11.16
CA GLY A 328 -13.55 1.12 9.97
C GLY A 328 -14.74 2.07 9.85
N GLU A 329 -15.44 2.36 10.95
CA GLU A 329 -16.54 3.32 10.92
C GLU A 329 -16.05 4.74 10.57
N ILE A 330 -14.91 5.17 11.12
CA ILE A 330 -14.31 6.46 10.77
C ILE A 330 -13.96 6.51 9.27
N THR A 331 -13.29 5.49 8.77
CA THR A 331 -12.86 5.42 7.37
C THR A 331 -14.05 5.47 6.42
N PHE A 332 -15.07 4.65 6.64
CA PHE A 332 -16.23 4.63 5.76
C PHE A 332 -17.14 5.84 5.90
N LEU A 333 -17.21 6.48 7.09
CA LEU A 333 -17.86 7.79 7.22
C LEU A 333 -17.10 8.87 6.44
N ASN A 334 -15.77 8.90 6.52
CA ASN A 334 -14.93 9.85 5.78
C ASN A 334 -15.08 9.66 4.26
N ILE A 335 -15.08 8.41 3.77
CA ILE A 335 -15.37 8.08 2.37
C ILE A 335 -16.77 8.59 1.99
N ALA A 336 -17.79 8.30 2.79
CA ALA A 336 -19.16 8.69 2.50
C ALA A 336 -19.35 10.21 2.41
N ILE A 337 -18.71 10.98 3.29
CA ILE A 337 -18.78 12.44 3.27
C ILE A 337 -18.03 13.02 2.07
N LEU A 338 -16.77 12.62 1.85
CA LEU A 338 -15.94 13.19 0.78
C LEU A 338 -16.44 12.86 -0.62
N LEU A 339 -17.10 11.71 -0.79
CA LEU A 339 -17.64 11.27 -2.08
C LEU A 339 -19.13 11.60 -2.25
N ASP A 340 -19.76 12.26 -1.28
CA ASP A 340 -21.21 12.53 -1.26
C ASP A 340 -22.04 11.25 -1.51
N LEU A 341 -21.79 10.26 -0.66
CA LEU A 341 -22.43 8.94 -0.63
C LEU A 341 -23.10 8.73 0.73
N LYS A 342 -24.01 9.64 1.13
CA LYS A 342 -24.59 9.66 2.49
C LYS A 342 -25.21 8.33 2.92
N ASN A 343 -25.85 7.62 2.00
CA ASN A 343 -26.50 6.33 2.26
C ASN A 343 -25.51 5.16 2.41
N GLU A 344 -24.22 5.39 2.12
CA GLU A 344 -23.14 4.40 2.24
C GLU A 344 -22.30 4.59 3.50
N ALA A 345 -22.70 5.49 4.40
CA ALA A 345 -22.09 5.58 5.71
C ALA A 345 -22.32 4.28 6.51
N PRO A 346 -21.50 3.99 7.55
CA PRO A 346 -21.73 2.84 8.42
C PRO A 346 -23.17 2.81 8.95
N VAL A 347 -23.80 1.63 8.92
CA VAL A 347 -25.24 1.46 9.21
C VAL A 347 -25.66 2.07 10.55
N ARG A 348 -24.82 1.94 11.58
CA ARG A 348 -25.08 2.49 12.92
C ARG A 348 -25.16 4.03 12.96
N LEU A 349 -24.59 4.69 11.96
CA LEU A 349 -24.55 6.15 11.81
C LEU A 349 -25.61 6.68 10.83
N LEU A 350 -26.39 5.78 10.21
CA LEU A 350 -27.57 6.11 9.44
C LEU A 350 -28.74 6.16 10.43
N GLY A 351 -29.06 7.36 10.91
CA GLY A 351 -30.15 7.65 11.84
C GLY A 351 -31.17 8.61 11.23
#